data_AF-A0A957GJH7-F1
#
_entry.id   AF-A0A957GJH7-F1
#
_cell.length_a   1.000
_cell.length_b   1.000
_cell.length_c   1.000
_cell.angle_alpha   90.00
_cell.angle_beta   90.00
_cell.angle_gamma   90.00
#
_symmetry.space_group_name_H-M   'P 1'
#
loop_
_entity.id
_entity.type
_entity.pdbx_description
1 polymer ?
#
loop_
_entity_poly.entity_id
_entity_poly.type
_entity_poly.pdbx_seq_one_letter_code
_entity_poly.pdbx_strand_id
1 'polypeptide(L)'
;MRVRNQNQAISVQAIAGTEVVLLCLNAAGQATPGLLGFAITRRKGAGGRFRPIGGGREFAGVANSPALIQAFLWGDYAVDAGTTYTYRVVPMYGQPTALVKGEAVELTVTTEDPD
;
A
#
# COMPACT_ATOMS: atom_id res chain seq x y z
N MET A 1 1.15 -9.54 14.59
CA MET A 1 0.80 -10.49 13.48
C MET A 1 1.59 -10.19 12.19
N ARG A 2 1.92 -11.17 11.32
CA ARG A 2 2.67 -10.94 10.05
C ARG A 2 2.09 -11.72 8.86
N VAL A 3 1.90 -11.06 7.71
CA VAL A 3 1.40 -11.67 6.47
C VAL A 3 2.21 -11.15 5.29
N ARG A 4 2.53 -12.01 4.32
CA ARG A 4 3.20 -11.62 3.07
C ARG A 4 2.39 -12.11 1.88
N ASN A 5 2.32 -11.28 0.84
CA ASN A 5 1.85 -11.70 -0.48
C ASN A 5 2.71 -11.06 -1.58
N GLN A 6 2.67 -11.59 -2.80
CA GLN A 6 3.45 -11.10 -3.93
C GLN A 6 2.83 -11.51 -5.26
N ASN A 7 3.15 -10.75 -6.30
CA ASN A 7 3.03 -11.16 -7.70
C ASN A 7 4.43 -11.23 -8.32
N GLN A 8 4.54 -11.26 -9.65
CA GLN A 8 5.84 -11.35 -10.33
C GLN A 8 6.71 -10.08 -10.18
N ALA A 9 6.09 -8.93 -9.90
CA ALA A 9 6.75 -7.63 -9.88
C ALA A 9 6.97 -7.10 -8.46
N ILE A 10 5.96 -7.19 -7.62
CA ILE A 10 5.90 -6.57 -6.29
C ILE A 10 5.69 -7.65 -5.23
N SER A 11 6.36 -7.48 -4.09
CA SER A 11 6.04 -8.21 -2.87
C SER A 11 5.75 -7.23 -1.74
N VAL A 12 4.81 -7.60 -0.88
CA VAL A 12 4.39 -6.80 0.27
C VAL A 12 4.33 -7.69 1.49
N GLN A 13 4.95 -7.24 2.58
CA GLN A 13 4.80 -7.83 3.91
C GLN A 13 4.09 -6.82 4.82
N ALA A 14 2.96 -7.22 5.39
CA ALA A 14 2.30 -6.48 6.46
C ALA A 14 2.73 -7.04 7.82
N ILE A 15 3.08 -6.15 8.73
CA ILE A 15 3.36 -6.44 10.13
C ILE A 15 2.40 -5.58 10.96
N ALA A 16 1.43 -6.25 11.57
CA ALA A 16 0.42 -5.63 12.41
C ALA A 16 0.85 -5.63 13.87
N GLY A 17 0.86 -4.46 14.49
CA GLY A 17 0.77 -4.28 15.94
C GLY A 17 -0.67 -3.97 16.36
N THR A 18 -0.85 -3.36 17.53
CA THR A 18 -2.17 -3.01 18.09
C THR A 18 -2.86 -1.88 17.31
N GLU A 19 -2.21 -0.73 17.13
CA GLU A 19 -2.77 0.45 16.43
C GLU A 19 -1.90 0.90 15.25
N VAL A 20 -1.16 -0.05 14.67
CA VAL A 20 -0.29 0.20 13.53
C VAL A 20 -0.18 -1.02 12.63
N VAL A 21 -0.15 -0.80 11.32
CA VAL A 21 0.33 -1.78 10.36
C VAL A 21 1.52 -1.21 9.61
N LEU A 22 2.67 -1.87 9.71
CA LEU A 22 3.82 -1.59 8.86
C LEU A 22 3.70 -2.38 7.56
N LEU A 23 3.83 -1.70 6.44
CA LEU A 23 3.89 -2.26 5.09
C LEU A 23 5.33 -2.17 4.59
N CYS A 24 5.97 -3.32 4.45
CA CYS A 24 7.28 -3.46 3.82
C CYS A 24 7.06 -3.86 2.36
N LEU A 25 7.47 -3.00 1.44
CA LEU A 25 7.30 -3.19 0.01
C LEU A 25 8.64 -3.57 -0.63
N ASN A 26 8.59 -4.31 -1.73
CA ASN A 26 9.74 -4.50 -2.59
C ASN A 26 9.29 -4.61 -4.06
N ALA A 27 10.09 -4.06 -4.96
CA ALA A 27 9.95 -4.22 -6.40
C ALA A 27 11.12 -5.05 -6.92
N ALA A 28 10.83 -6.12 -7.64
CA ALA A 28 11.86 -6.92 -8.28
C ALA A 28 12.58 -6.10 -9.36
N GLY A 29 13.83 -6.45 -9.69
CA GLY A 29 14.69 -5.64 -10.56
C GLY A 29 14.02 -5.25 -11.88
N GLN A 30 13.35 -6.19 -12.54
CA GLN A 30 12.61 -5.99 -13.79
C GLN A 30 11.41 -5.05 -13.65
N ALA A 31 10.91 -4.84 -12.44
CA ALA A 31 9.76 -4.00 -12.12
C ALA A 31 10.16 -2.59 -11.66
N THR A 32 11.46 -2.27 -11.63
CA THR A 32 11.97 -0.95 -11.25
C THR A 32 11.95 0.10 -12.36
N PRO A 33 12.16 -0.23 -13.66
CA PRO A 33 12.17 0.80 -14.70
C PRO A 33 10.85 1.56 -14.76
N GLY A 34 10.93 2.88 -14.60
CA GLY A 34 9.76 3.77 -14.66
C GLY A 34 8.80 3.68 -13.47
N LEU A 35 9.16 2.99 -12.37
CA LEU A 35 8.36 2.96 -11.15
C LEU A 35 8.38 4.34 -10.47
N LEU A 36 7.21 4.93 -10.30
CA LEU A 36 7.04 6.24 -9.69
C LEU A 36 6.62 6.20 -8.22
N GLY A 37 6.09 5.06 -7.75
CA GLY A 37 5.65 4.84 -6.39
C GLY A 37 4.47 3.87 -6.31
N PHE A 38 3.80 3.86 -5.16
CA PHE A 38 2.69 2.94 -4.88
C PHE A 38 1.42 3.71 -4.53
N ALA A 39 0.32 3.38 -5.18
CA ALA A 39 -1.01 3.76 -4.71
C ALA A 39 -1.48 2.66 -3.74
N ILE A 40 -1.68 3.03 -2.48
CA ILE A 40 -2.10 2.10 -1.43
C ILE A 40 -3.49 2.47 -0.95
N THR A 41 -4.37 1.48 -0.92
CA THR A 41 -5.71 1.60 -0.36
C THR A 41 -5.94 0.54 0.70
N ARG A 42 -6.81 0.85 1.66
CA ARG A 42 -7.17 -0.04 2.76
C ARG A 42 -8.68 -0.17 2.87
N ARG A 43 -9.14 -1.37 3.21
CA ARG A 43 -10.52 -1.69 3.57
C ARG A 43 -10.57 -2.26 4.99
N LYS A 44 -11.48 -1.77 5.84
CA LYS A 44 -11.81 -2.33 7.17
C LYS A 44 -12.88 -3.41 7.03
N GLY A 45 -12.56 -4.65 7.43
CA GLY A 45 -13.45 -5.82 7.31
C GLY A 45 -13.82 -6.20 5.87
N ALA A 46 -14.56 -7.29 5.68
CA ALA A 46 -14.95 -7.77 4.36
C ALA A 46 -15.95 -6.84 3.63
N GLY A 47 -16.87 -6.23 4.39
CA GLY A 47 -17.92 -5.34 3.85
C GLY A 47 -17.53 -3.87 3.68
N GLY A 48 -16.30 -3.49 4.05
CA GLY A 48 -15.84 -2.11 3.93
C GLY A 48 -15.62 -1.65 2.49
N ARG A 49 -15.35 -0.34 2.32
CA ARG A 49 -14.87 0.22 1.04
C ARG A 49 -13.35 0.43 1.10
N PHE A 50 -12.66 0.23 -0.01
CA PHE A 50 -11.27 0.65 -0.13
C PHE A 50 -11.18 2.17 -0.11
N ARG A 51 -10.32 2.70 0.75
CA ARG A 51 -9.98 4.13 0.84
C ARG A 51 -8.47 4.30 0.70
N PRO A 52 -7.99 5.37 0.04
CA PRO A 52 -6.57 5.70 0.03
C PRO A 52 -6.03 5.82 1.45
N ILE A 53 -4.81 5.35 1.68
CA ILE A 53 -4.06 5.74 2.88
C ILE A 53 -3.31 7.05 2.62
N GLY A 54 -3.20 7.90 3.64
CA GLY A 54 -2.59 9.22 3.51
C GLY A 54 -1.06 9.20 3.44
N GLY A 55 -0.47 10.36 3.14
CA GLY A 55 0.98 10.60 3.22
C GLY A 55 1.79 10.31 1.96
N GLY A 56 1.13 10.04 0.83
CA GLY A 56 1.78 10.03 -0.48
C GLY A 56 2.32 11.41 -0.89
N ARG A 57 3.25 11.43 -1.84
CA ARG A 57 3.77 12.64 -2.46
C ARG A 57 3.05 12.91 -3.77
N GLU A 58 2.75 14.19 -4.00
CA GLU A 58 2.23 14.70 -5.27
C GLU A 58 3.40 15.06 -6.19
N PHE A 59 3.13 15.10 -7.50
CA PHE A 59 4.10 15.56 -8.49
C PHE A 59 3.90 17.03 -8.79
N ALA A 60 4.99 17.81 -8.74
CA ALA A 60 4.95 19.24 -9.01
C ALA A 60 4.37 19.51 -10.42
N GLY A 61 3.43 20.44 -10.49
CA GLY A 61 2.79 20.84 -11.76
C GLY A 61 1.76 19.83 -12.31
N VAL A 62 1.44 18.76 -11.59
CA VAL A 62 0.44 17.77 -12.02
C VAL A 62 -0.83 17.90 -11.19
N ALA A 63 -1.84 18.56 -11.76
CA ALA A 63 -3.15 18.64 -11.13
C ALA A 63 -3.83 17.27 -11.09
N ASN A 64 -4.52 16.97 -9.98
CA ASN A 64 -5.37 15.78 -9.81
C ASN A 64 -4.64 14.42 -9.96
N SER A 65 -3.31 14.37 -9.84
CA SER A 65 -2.60 13.10 -9.72
C SER A 65 -2.85 12.48 -8.34
N PRO A 66 -3.03 11.15 -8.23
CA PRO A 66 -3.02 10.50 -6.93
C PRO A 66 -1.68 10.74 -6.23
N ALA A 67 -1.72 11.01 -4.93
CA ALA A 67 -0.54 11.05 -4.09
C ALA A 67 0.05 9.63 -3.97
N LEU A 68 1.32 9.46 -4.33
CA LEU A 68 1.98 8.15 -4.36
C LEU A 68 2.90 7.96 -3.16
N ILE A 69 2.88 6.78 -2.58
CA ILE A 69 3.86 6.37 -1.58
C ILE A 69 5.18 6.08 -2.30
N GLN A 70 6.20 6.91 -2.06
CA GLN A 70 7.54 6.80 -2.67
C GLN A 70 8.56 6.26 -1.66
N ALA A 71 8.17 5.21 -0.95
CA ALA A 71 8.99 4.54 0.05
C ALA A 71 8.75 3.03 0.00
N PHE A 72 9.74 2.25 0.43
CA PHE A 72 9.63 0.78 0.55
C PHE A 72 9.29 0.32 1.97
N LEU A 73 9.13 1.24 2.91
CA LEU A 73 8.58 1.00 4.24
C LEU A 73 7.56 2.09 4.55
N TRP A 74 6.35 1.70 4.95
CA TRP A 74 5.28 2.64 5.26
C TRP A 74 4.49 2.22 6.48
N GLY A 75 4.18 3.16 7.37
CA GLY A 75 3.35 2.93 8.55
C GLY A 75 1.94 3.46 8.33
N ASP A 76 0.95 2.61 8.55
CA ASP A 76 -0.44 3.02 8.62
C ASP A 76 -0.90 3.02 10.08
N TYR A 77 -1.05 4.23 10.62
CA TYR A 77 -1.43 4.50 12.01
C TYR A 77 -2.93 4.83 12.16
N ALA A 78 -3.72 4.70 11.09
CA ALA A 78 -5.16 4.99 11.13
C ALA A 78 -5.98 3.69 11.27
N VAL A 79 -5.47 2.70 12.01
CA VAL A 79 -6.08 1.38 12.22
C VAL A 79 -6.45 1.18 13.69
N ASP A 80 -7.47 0.39 13.94
CA ASP A 80 -7.98 0.08 15.28
C ASP A 80 -7.46 -1.29 15.73
N ALA A 81 -7.34 -1.52 17.05
CA ALA A 81 -7.00 -2.81 17.64
C ALA A 81 -7.99 -3.93 17.27
N GLY A 82 -7.53 -5.19 17.31
CA GLY A 82 -8.35 -6.39 17.09
C GLY A 82 -9.11 -6.43 15.75
N THR A 83 -8.70 -5.63 14.76
CA THR A 83 -9.48 -5.35 13.54
C THR A 83 -8.79 -5.90 12.29
N THR A 84 -9.56 -6.58 11.45
CA THR A 84 -9.08 -7.06 10.15
C THR A 84 -9.13 -5.97 9.08
N TYR A 85 -8.01 -5.79 8.38
CA TYR A 85 -7.87 -4.92 7.23
C TYR A 85 -7.38 -5.67 6.01
N THR A 86 -7.88 -5.31 4.82
CA THR A 86 -7.30 -5.67 3.53
C THR A 86 -6.60 -4.46 2.95
N TYR A 87 -5.31 -4.60 2.63
CA TYR A 87 -4.55 -3.62 1.87
C TYR A 87 -4.48 -4.04 0.41
N ARG A 88 -4.63 -3.08 -0.49
CA ARG A 88 -4.38 -3.21 -1.92
C ARG A 88 -3.27 -2.23 -2.31
N VAL A 89 -2.14 -2.77 -2.72
CA VAL A 89 -0.95 -2.03 -3.15
C VAL A 89 -0.85 -2.12 -4.67
N VAL A 90 -0.86 -0.98 -5.35
CA VAL A 90 -0.74 -0.90 -6.81
C VAL A 90 0.53 -0.13 -7.16
N PRO A 91 1.52 -0.76 -7.83
CA PRO A 91 2.67 -0.01 -8.34
C PRO A 91 2.22 0.89 -9.50
N MET A 92 2.75 2.12 -9.52
CA MET A 92 2.40 3.15 -10.50
C MET A 92 3.63 3.50 -11.31
N TYR A 93 3.50 3.50 -12.64
CA TYR A 93 4.58 3.64 -13.61
C TYR A 93 4.37 4.81 -14.56
N GLY A 94 5.37 5.09 -15.39
CA GLY A 94 5.27 5.95 -16.55
C GLY A 94 5.64 7.39 -16.23
N GLN A 95 4.78 8.34 -16.62
CA GLN A 95 4.98 9.77 -16.35
C GLN A 95 3.95 10.25 -15.34
N PRO A 96 4.28 11.25 -14.48
CA PRO A 96 3.33 11.81 -13.53
C PRO A 96 1.98 12.25 -14.12
N THR A 97 1.96 12.75 -15.35
CA THR A 97 0.74 13.18 -16.07
C THR A 97 0.01 12.03 -16.78
N ALA A 98 0.61 10.85 -16.86
CA ALA A 98 0.11 9.69 -17.59
C ALA A 98 0.50 8.39 -16.85
N LEU A 99 0.01 8.26 -15.61
CA LEU A 99 0.34 7.13 -14.75
C LEU A 99 -0.24 5.82 -15.32
N VAL A 100 0.59 4.78 -15.31
CA VAL A 100 0.21 3.42 -15.70
C VAL A 100 0.16 2.53 -14.46
N LYS A 101 -0.97 1.84 -14.23
CA LYS A 101 -1.12 0.90 -13.11
C LYS A 101 -0.47 -0.43 -13.46
N GLY A 102 0.36 -0.96 -12.58
CA GLY A 102 0.78 -2.36 -12.64
C GLY A 102 -0.20 -3.28 -11.90
N GLU A 103 0.15 -4.57 -11.87
CA GLU A 103 -0.63 -5.59 -11.16
C GLU A 103 -0.60 -5.34 -9.64
N ALA A 104 -1.78 -5.39 -9.02
CA ALA A 104 -1.93 -5.15 -7.59
C ALA A 104 -1.50 -6.36 -6.75
N VAL A 105 -0.99 -6.10 -5.55
CA VAL A 105 -0.85 -7.10 -4.49
C VAL A 105 -1.86 -6.78 -3.39
N GLU A 106 -2.66 -7.76 -3.03
CA GLU A 106 -3.60 -7.67 -1.91
C GLU A 106 -3.18 -8.59 -0.75
N LEU A 107 -3.31 -8.08 0.47
CA LEU A 107 -3.06 -8.87 1.67
C LEU A 107 -4.00 -8.44 2.79
N THR A 108 -4.47 -9.43 3.54
CA THR A 108 -5.36 -9.24 4.69
C THR A 108 -4.60 -9.54 5.97
N VAL A 109 -4.69 -8.66 6.94
CA VAL A 109 -4.03 -8.78 8.24
C VAL A 109 -4.97 -8.30 9.35
N THR A 110 -4.86 -8.89 10.53
CA THR A 110 -5.58 -8.46 11.73
C THR A 110 -4.61 -7.80 12.69
N THR A 111 -4.95 -6.60 13.17
CA THR A 111 -4.23 -5.91 14.25
C THR A 111 -4.31 -6.70 15.54
N GLU A 112 -3.31 -6.52 16.40
CA GLU A 112 -3.28 -7.22 17.68
C GLU A 112 -4.38 -6.69 18.60
N ASP A 113 -4.93 -7.59 19.42
CA ASP A 113 -5.89 -7.27 20.47
C ASP A 113 -5.09 -7.20 21.79
N PRO A 114 -5.09 -6.06 22.50
CA PRO A 114 -4.32 -5.90 23.72
C PRO A 114 -4.99 -6.53 24.96
N ASP A 115 -6.25 -6.95 24.85
CA ASP A 115 -7.06 -7.58 25.90
C ASP A 115 -7.22 -9.10 25.69
#